data_AF-A0A7J6DKT1-F1
#
_entry.id   AF-A0A7J6DKT1-F1
#
_cell.length_a   1.000
_cell.length_b   1.000
_cell.length_c   1.000
_cell.angle_alpha   90.00
_cell.angle_beta   90.00
_cell.angle_gamma   90.00
#
_symmetry.space_group_name_H-M   'P 1'
#
loop_
_entity.id
_entity.type
_entity.pdbx_description
1 polymer ?
#
loop_
_entity_poly.entity_id
_entity_poly.type
_entity_poly.pdbx_seq_one_letter_code
_entity_poly.pdbx_strand_id
1 'polypeptide(L)'
;MREQILWFQEVRNIVIPSLRNKMNLRGQTPQDLFTEKHTELMKDSEKWMKKNADICLLVATIIVTVIFQANSDISSSGDEKTNFHKANSSNIESSILKNILLISNTIAMSSSSIAIMLNLFIIISRFSEDDLFRALPIAFMAAIISLYISMTFMMTSFCLTSFIGSKSLAIRIFTCVLELLPVILFPYLVYPILIDLFNMIFFSKSKFKPGKRVLGRSL
;
A
#
# COMPACT_ATOMS: atom_id res chain seq x y z
N MET A 1 19.97 -1.09 9.14
CA MET A 1 19.08 -2.00 9.88
C MET A 1 19.03 -3.42 9.29
N ARG A 2 18.37 -3.68 8.15
CA ARG A 2 18.20 -5.06 7.65
C ARG A 2 19.51 -5.75 7.24
N GLU A 3 20.45 -5.03 6.63
CA GLU A 3 21.79 -5.58 6.34
C GLU A 3 22.55 -5.98 7.60
N GLN A 4 22.41 -5.20 8.67
CA GLN A 4 23.02 -5.50 9.97
C GLN A 4 22.38 -6.74 10.61
N ILE A 5 21.07 -6.95 10.45
CA ILE A 5 20.37 -8.15 10.93
C ILE A 5 20.81 -9.39 10.15
N LEU A 6 20.90 -9.30 8.82
CA LEU A 6 21.38 -10.40 7.99
C LEU A 6 22.83 -10.73 8.27
N TRP A 7 23.67 -9.71 8.41
CA TRP A 7 25.06 -9.89 8.81
C TRP A 7 25.17 -10.53 10.20
N PHE A 8 24.35 -10.10 11.17
CA PHE A 8 24.31 -10.70 12.49
C PHE A 8 23.89 -12.17 12.45
N GLN A 9 22.88 -12.53 11.66
CA GLN A 9 22.46 -13.92 11.48
C GLN A 9 23.55 -14.78 10.83
N GLU A 10 24.27 -14.23 9.84
CA GLU A 10 25.34 -14.96 9.14
C GLU A 10 26.57 -15.15 10.04
N VAL A 11 26.99 -14.08 10.74
CA VAL A 11 28.05 -14.18 11.76
C VAL A 11 27.67 -15.19 12.82
N ARG A 12 26.43 -15.16 13.32
CA ARG A 12 25.92 -16.16 14.26
C ARG A 12 25.98 -17.58 13.69
N ASN A 13 25.70 -17.77 12.40
CA ASN A 13 25.77 -19.08 11.73
C ASN A 13 27.21 -19.60 11.60
N ILE A 14 28.18 -18.72 11.35
CA ILE A 14 29.60 -19.05 11.23
C ILE A 14 30.24 -19.32 12.61
N VAL A 15 29.80 -18.60 13.64
CA VAL A 15 30.33 -18.70 15.00
C VAL A 15 30.01 -20.07 15.63
N ILE A 16 31.01 -20.62 16.33
CA ILE A 16 30.92 -21.89 17.07
C ILE A 16 29.69 -21.85 18.01
N PRO A 17 28.86 -22.90 18.05
CA PRO A 17 27.60 -22.90 18.82
C PRO A 17 27.75 -22.48 20.29
N SER A 18 28.85 -22.85 20.95
CA SER A 18 29.16 -22.48 22.33
C SER A 18 29.39 -20.99 22.56
N LEU A 19 29.74 -20.23 21.51
CA LEU A 19 29.98 -18.79 21.57
C LEU A 19 28.73 -17.95 21.22
N ARG A 20 27.69 -18.56 20.63
CA ARG A 20 26.47 -17.83 20.20
C ARG A 20 25.73 -17.16 21.35
N ASN A 21 25.78 -17.77 22.54
CA ASN A 21 25.12 -17.29 23.75
C ASN A 21 26.13 -16.83 24.81
N LYS A 22 27.42 -16.68 24.44
CA LYS A 22 28.44 -16.28 25.40
C LYS A 22 28.22 -14.82 25.79
N MET A 23 27.99 -14.61 27.09
CA MET A 23 27.73 -13.28 27.62
C MET A 23 29.01 -12.43 27.66
N ASN A 24 28.87 -11.14 27.41
CA ASN A 24 29.94 -10.17 27.62
C ASN A 24 30.16 -9.90 29.13
N LEU A 25 31.12 -9.05 29.48
CA LEU A 25 31.40 -8.63 30.87
C LEU A 25 30.22 -7.95 31.58
N ARG A 26 29.21 -7.49 30.81
CA ARG A 26 27.97 -6.90 31.30
C ARG A 26 26.81 -7.90 31.40
N GLY A 27 27.05 -9.19 31.18
CA GLY A 27 26.02 -10.23 31.25
C GLY A 27 25.07 -10.26 30.05
N GLN A 28 25.41 -9.60 28.93
CA GLN A 28 24.56 -9.51 27.74
C GLN A 28 25.00 -10.55 26.71
N THR A 29 24.05 -11.24 26.08
CA THR A 29 24.34 -12.09 24.93
C THR A 29 24.63 -11.22 23.69
N PRO A 30 25.26 -11.78 22.64
CA PRO A 30 25.46 -11.08 21.37
C PRO A 30 24.15 -10.60 20.75
N GLN A 31 23.04 -11.31 21.02
CA GLN A 31 21.71 -10.93 20.55
C GLN A 31 21.14 -9.76 21.33
N ASP A 32 21.28 -9.74 22.66
CA ASP A 32 20.87 -8.60 23.49
C ASP A 32 21.64 -7.32 23.11
N LEU A 33 22.95 -7.43 22.89
CA LEU A 33 23.79 -6.31 22.48
C LEU A 33 23.43 -5.79 21.08
N PHE A 34 23.08 -6.70 20.17
CA PHE A 34 22.67 -6.34 18.81
C PHE A 34 21.31 -5.62 18.83
N THR A 35 20.35 -6.18 19.56
CA THR A 35 19.03 -5.57 19.78
C THR A 35 19.17 -4.19 20.40
N GLU A 36 19.92 -4.04 21.51
CA GLU A 36 20.14 -2.76 22.20
C GLU A 36 20.64 -1.67 21.24
N LYS A 37 21.71 -1.98 20.48
CA LYS A 37 22.31 -1.04 19.50
C LYS A 37 21.38 -0.65 18.35
N HIS A 38 20.37 -1.44 18.05
CA HIS A 38 19.48 -1.24 16.91
C HIS A 38 18.05 -0.88 17.33
N THR A 39 17.74 -0.80 18.62
CA THR A 39 16.40 -0.44 19.10
C THR A 39 15.93 0.95 18.64
N GLU A 40 16.82 1.94 18.58
CA GLU A 40 16.45 3.30 18.14
C GLU A 40 16.01 3.33 16.67
N LEU A 41 16.79 2.70 15.79
CA LEU A 41 16.46 2.59 14.36
C LEU A 41 15.15 1.83 14.12
N MET A 42 14.84 0.81 14.93
CA MET A 42 13.55 0.10 14.87
C MET A 42 12.40 1.03 15.24
N LYS A 43 12.52 1.76 16.36
CA LYS A 43 11.50 2.71 16.82
C LYS A 43 11.26 3.82 15.81
N ASP A 44 12.30 4.31 15.14
CA ASP A 44 12.17 5.33 14.11
C ASP A 44 11.47 4.78 12.86
N SER A 45 11.78 3.54 12.46
CA SER A 45 11.08 2.88 11.35
C SER A 45 9.60 2.63 11.66
N GLU A 46 9.28 2.22 12.90
CA GLU A 46 7.90 2.05 13.37
C GLU A 46 7.15 3.38 13.33
N LYS A 47 7.72 4.44 13.91
CA LYS A 47 7.13 5.77 13.92
C LYS A 47 6.89 6.30 12.51
N TRP A 48 7.86 6.11 11.63
CA TRP A 48 7.74 6.50 10.22
C TRP A 48 6.57 5.76 9.55
N MET A 49 6.45 4.44 9.74
CA MET A 49 5.36 3.67 9.16
C MET A 49 3.99 4.07 9.75
N LYS A 50 3.88 4.23 11.08
CA LYS A 50 2.62 4.67 11.72
C LYS A 50 2.18 6.04 11.25
N LYS A 51 3.11 7.00 11.15
CA LYS A 51 2.82 8.34 10.64
C LYS A 51 2.31 8.31 9.20
N ASN A 52 2.95 7.51 8.34
CA ASN A 52 2.50 7.39 6.94
C ASN A 52 1.18 6.62 6.83
N ALA A 53 0.95 5.60 7.68
CA ALA A 53 -0.30 4.87 7.73
C ALA A 53 -1.48 5.78 8.15
N ASP A 54 -1.26 6.70 9.08
CA ASP A 54 -2.25 7.72 9.47
C ASP A 54 -2.61 8.64 8.29
N ILE A 55 -1.62 9.09 7.53
CA ILE A 55 -1.85 9.87 6.29
C ILE A 55 -2.65 9.04 5.27
N CYS A 56 -2.27 7.78 5.04
CA CYS A 56 -2.99 6.90 4.12
C CYS A 56 -4.43 6.62 4.58
N LEU A 57 -4.66 6.48 5.88
CA LEU A 57 -5.98 6.32 6.49
C LEU A 57 -6.86 7.55 6.20
N LEU A 58 -6.32 8.75 6.38
CA LEU A 58 -7.02 9.99 6.06
C LEU A 58 -7.41 10.06 4.58
N VAL A 59 -6.46 9.79 3.67
CA VAL A 59 -6.73 9.77 2.23
C VAL A 59 -7.79 8.73 1.86
N ALA A 60 -7.69 7.51 2.40
CA ALA A 60 -8.68 6.45 2.16
C ALA A 60 -10.08 6.87 2.63
N THR A 61 -10.17 7.50 3.80
CA THR A 61 -11.44 7.99 4.35
C THR A 61 -12.07 9.05 3.46
N ILE A 62 -11.27 10.00 2.96
CA ILE A 62 -11.74 11.03 2.02
C ILE A 62 -12.30 10.39 0.74
N ILE A 63 -11.62 9.38 0.20
CA ILE A 63 -12.09 8.66 -0.99
C ILE A 63 -13.46 8.01 -0.73
N VAL A 64 -13.64 7.34 0.42
CA VAL A 64 -14.94 6.75 0.79
C VAL A 64 -16.04 7.81 0.86
N THR A 65 -15.76 8.95 1.51
CA THR A 65 -16.74 10.04 1.63
C THR A 65 -17.18 10.59 0.28
N VAL A 66 -16.23 10.85 -0.62
CA VAL A 66 -16.53 11.39 -1.96
C VAL A 66 -17.33 10.39 -2.78
N ILE A 67 -16.96 9.11 -2.75
CA ILE A 67 -17.67 8.05 -3.49
C ILE A 67 -19.09 7.85 -2.93
N PHE A 68 -19.24 7.88 -1.61
CA PHE A 68 -20.55 7.76 -0.97
C PHE A 68 -21.49 8.88 -1.43
N GLN A 69 -21.02 10.14 -1.40
CA GLN A 69 -21.78 11.27 -1.91
C GLN A 69 -22.15 11.09 -3.39
N ALA A 70 -21.19 10.72 -4.24
CA ALA A 70 -21.42 10.52 -5.67
C ALA A 70 -22.45 9.41 -5.95
N ASN A 71 -22.43 8.30 -5.18
CA ASN A 71 -23.43 7.24 -5.30
C ASN A 71 -24.82 7.70 -4.89
N SER A 72 -24.94 8.52 -3.85
CA SER A 72 -26.22 9.11 -3.44
C SER A 72 -26.81 10.01 -4.53
N ASP A 73 -25.97 10.84 -5.16
CA ASP A 73 -26.42 11.73 -6.25
C ASP A 73 -26.92 10.94 -7.47
N ILE A 74 -26.24 9.83 -7.82
CA ILE A 74 -26.67 8.93 -8.90
C ILE A 74 -28.05 8.32 -8.59
N SER A 75 -28.26 7.84 -7.35
CA SER A 75 -29.54 7.25 -6.93
C SER A 75 -30.68 8.28 -6.98
N SER A 76 -30.42 9.51 -6.51
CA SER A 76 -31.41 10.59 -6.53
C SER A 76 -31.83 10.99 -7.94
N SER A 77 -30.93 10.88 -8.93
CA SER A 77 -31.22 11.21 -10.33
C SER A 77 -32.21 10.22 -11.01
N GLY A 78 -32.54 9.11 -10.36
CA GLY A 78 -33.46 8.09 -10.87
C GLY A 78 -34.94 8.32 -10.50
N ASP A 79 -35.23 9.12 -9.47
CA ASP A 79 -36.55 9.14 -8.82
C ASP A 79 -37.40 10.39 -9.09
N GLU A 80 -36.92 11.34 -9.91
CA GLU A 80 -37.75 12.48 -10.36
C GLU A 80 -38.58 12.13 -11.61
N LYS A 81 -39.78 11.59 -11.34
CA LYS A 81 -41.03 11.69 -12.11
C LYS A 81 -41.01 11.37 -13.61
N THR A 82 -41.72 10.29 -13.94
CA THR A 82 -42.68 10.21 -15.04
C THR A 82 -43.14 11.57 -15.58
N ASN A 83 -42.82 11.90 -16.84
CA ASN A 83 -43.68 12.56 -17.85
C ASN A 83 -42.93 12.81 -19.18
N PHE A 84 -43.36 12.09 -20.23
CA PHE A 84 -43.39 12.46 -21.65
C PHE A 84 -42.11 12.95 -22.40
N HIS A 85 -41.72 12.15 -23.41
CA HIS A 85 -40.99 12.52 -24.65
C HIS A 85 -39.54 13.05 -24.55
N LYS A 86 -38.54 12.16 -24.71
CA LYS A 86 -37.49 12.29 -25.77
C LYS A 86 -36.56 11.05 -25.88
N ALA A 87 -36.47 10.52 -27.10
CA ALA A 87 -35.33 9.84 -27.72
C ALA A 87 -34.87 8.44 -27.22
N ASN A 88 -35.47 7.41 -27.82
CA ASN A 88 -35.14 5.98 -27.73
C ASN A 88 -33.85 5.56 -28.46
N SER A 89 -32.75 6.28 -28.33
CA SER A 89 -31.43 5.82 -28.85
C SER A 89 -30.25 6.18 -27.94
N SER A 90 -30.37 7.24 -27.13
CA SER A 90 -29.38 7.66 -26.12
C SER A 90 -29.50 6.96 -24.76
N ASN A 91 -30.51 6.11 -24.56
CA ASN A 91 -30.83 5.50 -23.26
C ASN A 91 -29.95 4.28 -22.93
N ILE A 92 -29.44 3.57 -23.95
CA ILE A 92 -28.65 2.36 -23.74
C ILE A 92 -27.22 2.70 -23.33
N GLU A 93 -26.55 3.61 -24.06
CA GLU A 93 -25.19 4.04 -23.72
C GLU A 93 -25.13 4.72 -22.35
N SER A 94 -26.10 5.57 -22.02
CA SER A 94 -26.17 6.21 -20.70
C SER A 94 -26.44 5.21 -19.57
N SER A 95 -27.23 4.16 -19.82
CA SER A 95 -27.47 3.08 -18.85
C SER A 95 -26.22 2.22 -18.63
N ILE A 96 -25.50 1.88 -19.71
CA ILE A 96 -24.23 1.14 -19.62
C ILE A 96 -23.19 1.95 -18.85
N LEU A 97 -23.01 3.24 -19.16
CA LEU A 97 -22.06 4.11 -18.47
C LEU A 97 -22.42 4.27 -16.99
N LYS A 98 -23.71 4.38 -16.64
CA LYS A 98 -24.18 4.40 -15.24
C LYS A 98 -23.87 3.10 -14.49
N ASN A 99 -24.06 1.94 -15.13
CA ASN A 99 -23.72 0.65 -14.52
C ASN A 99 -22.21 0.52 -14.28
N ILE A 100 -21.39 0.90 -15.26
CA ILE A 100 -19.93 0.88 -15.12
C ILE A 100 -19.49 1.85 -14.01
N LEU A 101 -20.09 3.04 -13.94
CA LEU A 101 -19.84 4.02 -12.88
C LEU A 101 -20.15 3.44 -11.49
N LEU A 102 -21.28 2.77 -11.32
CA LEU A 102 -21.66 2.14 -10.05
C LEU A 102 -20.69 1.02 -9.64
N ILE A 103 -20.30 0.18 -10.59
CA ILE A 103 -19.31 -0.89 -10.37
C ILE A 103 -17.96 -0.29 -9.97
N SER A 104 -17.49 0.73 -10.70
CA SER A 104 -16.24 1.44 -10.42
C SER A 104 -16.25 2.04 -9.01
N ASN A 105 -17.33 2.74 -8.63
CA ASN A 105 -17.51 3.29 -7.30
C ASN A 105 -17.52 2.20 -6.22
N THR A 106 -18.16 1.06 -6.47
CA THR A 106 -18.21 -0.07 -5.53
C THR A 106 -16.82 -0.67 -5.30
N ILE A 107 -16.04 -0.86 -6.37
CA ILE A 107 -14.66 -1.35 -6.28
C ILE A 107 -13.79 -0.34 -5.53
N ALA A 108 -13.90 0.95 -5.88
CA ALA A 108 -13.13 2.00 -5.22
C ALA A 108 -13.44 2.08 -3.71
N MET A 109 -14.72 2.00 -3.33
CA MET A 109 -15.16 2.01 -1.93
C MET A 109 -14.68 0.76 -1.17
N SER A 110 -14.83 -0.43 -1.77
CA SER A 110 -14.38 -1.69 -1.16
C SER A 110 -12.86 -1.71 -0.93
N SER A 111 -12.10 -1.29 -1.95
CA SER A 111 -10.64 -1.21 -1.88
C SER A 111 -10.17 -0.15 -0.88
N SER A 112 -10.89 0.96 -0.75
CA SER A 112 -10.59 1.98 0.26
C SER A 112 -10.85 1.47 1.67
N SER A 113 -11.97 0.76 1.89
CA SER A 113 -12.28 0.14 3.19
C SER A 113 -11.21 -0.87 3.63
N ILE A 114 -10.67 -1.66 2.69
CA ILE A 114 -9.54 -2.55 2.96
C ILE A 114 -8.29 -1.74 3.35
N ALA A 115 -8.00 -0.65 2.63
CA ALA A 115 -6.88 0.24 2.96
C ALA A 115 -7.05 0.87 4.35
N ILE A 116 -8.26 1.31 4.71
CA ILE A 116 -8.60 1.83 6.05
C ILE A 116 -8.27 0.78 7.11
N MET A 117 -8.77 -0.44 6.95
CA MET A 117 -8.58 -1.51 7.92
C MET A 117 -7.10 -1.85 8.11
N LEU A 118 -6.32 -1.92 7.01
CA LEU A 118 -4.89 -2.20 7.07
C LEU A 118 -4.09 -1.05 7.70
N ASN A 119 -4.42 0.21 7.41
CA ASN A 119 -3.75 1.35 8.04
C ASN A 119 -4.08 1.44 9.53
N LEU A 120 -5.33 1.18 9.93
CA LEU A 120 -5.72 1.09 11.35
C LEU A 120 -4.96 -0.04 12.05
N PHE A 121 -4.83 -1.20 11.42
CA PHE A 121 -4.02 -2.30 11.96
C PHE A 121 -2.58 -1.85 12.23
N ILE A 122 -1.97 -1.08 11.33
CA ILE A 122 -0.61 -0.56 11.50
C ILE A 122 -0.51 0.44 12.66
N ILE A 123 -1.49 1.33 12.81
CA ILE A 123 -1.49 2.35 13.86
C ILE A 123 -1.67 1.71 15.25
N ILE A 124 -2.65 0.80 15.37
CA ILE A 124 -3.06 0.20 16.65
C ILE A 124 -2.06 -0.86 17.12
N SER A 125 -1.39 -1.56 16.20
CA SER A 125 -0.49 -2.65 16.56
C SER A 125 0.66 -2.19 17.45
N ARG A 126 0.92 -2.98 18.51
CA ARG A 126 2.11 -2.90 19.33
C ARG A 126 3.11 -3.89 18.77
N PHE A 127 4.16 -3.39 18.12
CA PHE A 127 5.09 -4.24 17.40
C PHE A 127 6.11 -4.89 18.35
N SER A 128 6.15 -6.22 18.34
CA SER A 128 7.29 -7.00 18.82
C SER A 128 8.39 -6.98 17.74
N GLU A 129 9.66 -7.23 18.12
CA GLU A 129 10.78 -7.22 17.16
C GLU A 129 10.54 -8.13 15.96
N ASP A 130 9.94 -9.31 16.16
CA ASP A 130 9.71 -10.29 15.09
C ASP A 130 8.57 -9.88 14.15
N ASP A 131 7.48 -9.29 14.66
CA ASP A 131 6.33 -8.84 13.86
C ASP A 131 6.65 -7.58 13.03
N LEU A 132 7.52 -6.72 13.57
CA LEU A 132 8.01 -5.51 12.90
C LEU A 132 8.67 -5.83 11.56
N PHE A 133 9.35 -6.96 11.42
CA PHE A 133 10.16 -7.23 10.23
C PHE A 133 9.44 -7.87 9.05
N ARG A 134 8.26 -8.46 9.30
CA ARG A 134 7.54 -9.23 8.28
C ARG A 134 6.08 -8.83 8.16
N ALA A 135 5.30 -8.93 9.24
CA ALA A 135 3.87 -8.65 9.19
C ALA A 135 3.60 -7.17 8.87
N LEU A 136 4.35 -6.27 9.51
CA LEU A 136 4.15 -4.83 9.38
C LEU A 136 4.48 -4.28 7.96
N PRO A 137 5.65 -4.56 7.35
CA PRO A 137 5.95 -4.14 5.98
C PRO A 137 4.97 -4.72 4.95
N ILE A 138 4.51 -5.95 5.14
CA ILE A 138 3.52 -6.59 4.25
C ILE A 138 2.18 -5.87 4.34
N ALA A 139 1.68 -5.62 5.56
CA ALA A 139 0.44 -4.89 5.77
C ALA A 139 0.50 -3.49 5.17
N PHE A 140 1.63 -2.79 5.34
CA PHE A 140 1.82 -1.44 4.78
C PHE A 140 1.85 -1.43 3.25
N MET A 141 2.56 -2.37 2.61
CA MET A 141 2.52 -2.51 1.16
C MET A 141 1.10 -2.82 0.65
N ALA A 142 0.40 -3.76 1.31
CA ALA A 142 -0.96 -4.11 0.95
C ALA A 142 -1.92 -2.91 1.06
N ALA A 143 -1.75 -2.09 2.11
CA ALA A 143 -2.53 -0.87 2.31
C ALA A 143 -2.32 0.14 1.16
N ILE A 144 -1.05 0.39 0.78
CA ILE A 144 -0.70 1.29 -0.31
C ILE A 144 -1.24 0.80 -1.66
N ILE A 145 -1.12 -0.50 -1.94
CA ILE A 145 -1.63 -1.10 -3.18
C ILE A 145 -3.17 -0.98 -3.24
N SER A 146 -3.85 -1.30 -2.15
CA SER A 146 -5.31 -1.17 -2.04
C SER A 146 -5.77 0.29 -2.22
N LEU A 147 -5.01 1.24 -1.68
CA LEU A 147 -5.28 2.68 -1.84
C LEU A 147 -5.09 3.12 -3.29
N TYR A 148 -4.04 2.65 -3.96
CA TYR A 148 -3.81 2.94 -5.38
C TYR A 148 -4.93 2.41 -6.27
N ILE A 149 -5.36 1.15 -6.06
CA ILE A 149 -6.50 0.58 -6.77
C ILE A 149 -7.74 1.47 -6.56
N SER A 150 -8.03 1.85 -5.32
CA SER A 150 -9.16 2.74 -5.01
C SER A 150 -9.09 4.06 -5.77
N MET A 151 -7.92 4.69 -5.77
CA MET A 151 -7.66 5.95 -6.49
C MET A 151 -7.88 5.82 -8.00
N THR A 152 -7.41 4.74 -8.63
CA THR A 152 -7.61 4.54 -10.09
C THR A 152 -9.08 4.40 -10.47
N PHE A 153 -9.87 3.66 -9.68
CA PHE A 153 -11.31 3.52 -9.93
C PHE A 153 -12.07 4.80 -9.60
N MET A 154 -11.69 5.54 -8.54
CA MET A 154 -12.27 6.85 -8.24
C MET A 154 -12.05 7.85 -9.39
N MET A 155 -10.83 7.92 -9.94
CA MET A 155 -10.56 8.77 -11.11
C MET A 155 -11.38 8.30 -12.31
N THR A 156 -11.41 7.00 -12.60
CA THR A 156 -12.25 6.45 -13.67
C THR A 156 -13.74 6.85 -13.53
N SER A 157 -14.26 6.84 -12.31
CA SER A 157 -15.62 7.30 -12.01
C SER A 157 -15.82 8.80 -12.28
N PHE A 158 -14.80 9.64 -12.06
CA PHE A 158 -14.85 11.07 -12.35
C PHE A 158 -14.87 11.34 -13.87
N CYS A 159 -14.07 10.61 -14.66
CA CYS A 159 -14.13 10.66 -16.13
C CYS A 159 -15.52 10.24 -16.62
N LEU A 160 -16.06 9.12 -16.13
CA LEU A 160 -17.41 8.63 -16.51
C LEU A 160 -18.51 9.63 -16.15
N THR A 161 -18.43 10.26 -14.98
CA THR A 161 -19.37 11.30 -14.55
C THR A 161 -19.31 12.50 -15.48
N SER A 162 -18.12 12.91 -15.90
CA SER A 162 -17.92 14.00 -16.88
C SER A 162 -18.50 13.66 -18.26
N PHE A 163 -18.39 12.40 -18.70
CA PHE A 163 -19.01 11.92 -19.94
C PHE A 163 -20.53 11.94 -19.89
N ILE A 164 -21.14 11.66 -18.72
CA ILE A 164 -22.59 11.71 -18.54
C ILE A 164 -23.10 13.16 -18.40
N GLY A 165 -22.41 13.99 -17.60
CA GLY A 165 -22.89 15.31 -17.20
C GLY A 165 -22.60 16.44 -18.19
N SER A 166 -21.49 16.39 -18.93
CA SER A 166 -21.09 17.49 -19.82
C SER A 166 -21.50 17.22 -21.27
N LYS A 167 -22.05 18.24 -21.95
CA LYS A 167 -22.34 18.18 -23.40
C LYS A 167 -21.13 18.55 -24.27
N SER A 168 -20.12 19.21 -23.71
CA SER A 168 -18.94 19.66 -24.45
C SER A 168 -17.87 18.57 -24.48
N LEU A 169 -17.51 18.13 -25.69
CA LEU A 169 -16.40 17.17 -25.88
C LEU A 169 -15.06 17.69 -25.36
N ALA A 170 -14.81 19.00 -25.47
CA ALA A 170 -13.58 19.61 -24.97
C ALA A 170 -13.45 19.46 -23.45
N ILE A 171 -14.55 19.67 -22.71
CA ILE A 171 -14.58 19.51 -21.26
C ILE A 171 -14.34 18.05 -20.88
N ARG A 172 -14.97 17.09 -21.58
CA ARG A 172 -14.78 15.65 -21.31
C ARG A 172 -13.32 15.23 -21.48
N ILE A 173 -12.70 15.60 -22.60
CA ILE A 173 -11.31 15.25 -22.90
C ILE A 173 -10.38 15.91 -21.88
N PHE A 174 -10.59 17.20 -21.60
CA PHE A 174 -9.77 17.94 -20.64
C PHE A 174 -9.81 17.30 -19.23
N THR A 175 -11.00 16.95 -18.74
CA THR A 175 -11.17 16.32 -17.43
C THR A 175 -10.43 14.97 -17.36
N CYS A 176 -10.60 14.09 -18.35
CA CYS A 176 -9.91 12.78 -18.31
C CYS A 176 -8.38 12.95 -18.43
N VAL A 177 -7.87 13.90 -19.22
CA VAL A 177 -6.42 14.19 -19.26
C VAL A 177 -5.90 14.65 -17.90
N LEU A 178 -6.66 15.48 -17.19
CA LEU A 178 -6.29 15.97 -15.87
C LEU A 178 -6.28 14.83 -14.83
N GLU A 179 -7.20 13.88 -14.94
CA GLU A 179 -7.30 12.71 -14.04
C GLU A 179 -6.22 11.65 -14.29
N LEU A 180 -5.66 11.56 -15.51
CA LEU A 180 -4.52 10.67 -15.78
C LEU A 180 -3.27 11.10 -15.00
N LEU A 181 -3.10 12.39 -14.72
CA LEU A 181 -1.94 12.91 -14.02
C LEU A 181 -1.73 12.24 -12.64
N PRO A 182 -2.70 12.25 -11.71
CA PRO A 182 -2.53 11.60 -10.41
C PRO A 182 -2.39 10.07 -10.52
N VAL A 183 -3.00 9.42 -11.51
CA VAL A 183 -2.87 7.98 -11.76
C VAL A 183 -1.43 7.59 -12.16
N ILE A 184 -0.77 8.41 -12.97
CA ILE A 184 0.61 8.16 -13.40
C ILE A 184 1.62 8.61 -12.34
N LEU A 185 1.37 9.72 -11.67
CA LEU A 185 2.30 10.33 -10.73
C LEU A 185 2.41 9.51 -9.43
N PHE A 186 1.30 8.98 -8.91
CA PHE A 186 1.29 8.23 -7.66
C PHE A 186 2.24 7.00 -7.67
N PRO A 187 2.16 6.06 -8.63
CA PRO A 187 3.05 4.90 -8.65
C PRO A 187 4.50 5.34 -8.84
N TYR A 188 4.78 6.37 -9.64
CA TYR A 188 6.14 6.89 -9.80
C TYR A 188 6.76 7.34 -8.47
N LEU A 189 6.00 8.09 -7.65
CA LEU A 189 6.45 8.57 -6.35
C LEU A 189 6.58 7.45 -5.30
N VAL A 190 5.68 6.46 -5.35
CA VAL A 190 5.57 5.41 -4.34
C VAL A 190 6.44 4.18 -4.68
N TYR A 191 6.84 4.02 -5.95
CA TYR A 191 7.62 2.90 -6.45
C TYR A 191 8.93 2.66 -5.68
N PRO A 192 9.77 3.67 -5.38
CA PRO A 192 10.99 3.46 -4.59
C PRO A 192 10.69 2.85 -3.21
N ILE A 193 9.65 3.36 -2.54
CA ILE A 193 9.24 2.89 -1.21
C ILE A 193 8.76 1.43 -1.29
N LEU A 194 7.96 1.09 -2.29
CA LEU A 194 7.47 -0.29 -2.48
C LEU A 194 8.61 -1.26 -2.83
N ILE A 195 9.57 -0.86 -3.66
CA ILE A 195 10.75 -1.69 -3.94
C ILE A 195 11.57 -1.91 -2.68
N ASP A 196 11.81 -0.86 -1.90
CA ASP A 196 12.59 -0.96 -0.68
C ASP A 196 11.92 -1.93 0.29
N LEU A 197 10.60 -1.81 0.51
CA LEU A 197 9.82 -2.74 1.33
C LEU A 197 9.79 -4.17 0.76
N PHE A 198 9.67 -4.32 -0.56
CA PHE A 198 9.67 -5.62 -1.22
C PHE A 198 11.03 -6.32 -1.12
N ASN A 199 12.12 -5.60 -1.41
CA ASN A 199 13.49 -6.08 -1.28
C ASN A 199 13.80 -6.45 0.17
N MET A 200 13.29 -5.64 1.11
CA MET A 200 13.31 -5.96 2.52
C MET A 200 12.70 -7.35 2.74
N ILE A 201 11.46 -7.61 2.32
CA ILE A 201 10.75 -8.87 2.58
C ILE A 201 11.34 -10.09 1.85
N PHE A 202 11.68 -9.97 0.55
CA PHE A 202 11.97 -11.11 -0.32
C PHE A 202 13.47 -11.40 -0.54
N PHE A 203 14.31 -10.38 -0.75
CA PHE A 203 15.71 -10.58 -1.18
C PHE A 203 16.69 -10.91 -0.04
N SER A 204 16.18 -11.03 1.19
CA SER A 204 16.94 -11.37 2.39
C SER A 204 17.68 -12.72 2.31
N LYS A 205 17.13 -13.72 1.60
CA LYS A 205 17.75 -15.07 1.52
C LYS A 205 18.82 -15.25 0.44
N SER A 206 18.99 -14.29 -0.49
CA SER A 206 19.70 -14.55 -1.76
C SER A 206 21.12 -13.97 -1.82
N LYS A 207 21.41 -12.87 -1.10
CA LYS A 207 22.65 -12.10 -1.31
C LYS A 207 23.93 -12.72 -0.73
N PHE A 208 23.85 -13.79 0.06
CA PHE A 208 25.02 -14.52 0.54
C PHE A 208 24.88 -16.01 0.23
N LYS A 209 25.15 -16.38 -1.04
CA LYS A 209 25.62 -17.75 -1.30
C LYS A 209 27.03 -17.83 -0.71
N PRO A 210 27.32 -18.75 0.23
CA PRO A 210 28.69 -18.95 0.67
C PRO A 210 29.51 -19.33 -0.57
N GLY A 211 30.47 -18.47 -0.92
CA GLY A 211 31.50 -18.84 -1.88
C GLY A 211 32.03 -20.21 -1.47
N LYS A 212 32.05 -21.14 -2.43
CA LYS A 212 32.46 -22.53 -2.25
C LYS A 212 33.67 -22.58 -1.31
N ARG A 213 33.54 -23.33 -0.21
CA ARG A 213 34.66 -23.67 0.66
C ARG A 213 35.79 -24.18 -0.23
N VAL A 214 36.89 -23.46 -0.30
CA VAL A 214 38.16 -24.00 -0.80
C VAL A 214 38.65 -24.96 0.27
N LEU A 215 38.09 -26.17 0.23
CA LEU A 215 38.71 -27.36 0.78
C LEU A 215 39.78 -27.80 -0.21
N GLY A 216 41.02 -27.36 0.03
CA GLY A 216 42.23 -27.93 -0.57
C GLY A 216 43.31 -27.88 0.51
N ARG A 217 43.45 -28.94 1.31
CA ARG A 217 44.38 -30.08 1.15
C ARG A 217 45.85 -29.71 1.41
N SER A 218 46.34 -30.28 2.51
CA SER A 218 47.70 -30.82 2.76
C SER A 218 48.91 -29.93 2.49
N LEU A 219 49.64 -29.61 3.56
CA LEU A 219 50.87 -30.32 3.93
C LEU A 219 51.08 -30.23 5.44
#